data_AF-A0A958QGP0-F1
#
_entry.id   AF-A0A958QGP0-F1
#
_cell.length_a   1.000
_cell.length_b   1.000
_cell.length_c   1.000
_cell.angle_alpha   90.00
_cell.angle_beta   90.00
_cell.angle_gamma   90.00
#
_symmetry.space_group_name_H-M   'P 1'
#
loop_
_entity.id
_entity.type
_entity.pdbx_description
1 polymer ?
#
loop_
_entity_poly.entity_id
_entity_poly.type
_entity_poly.pdbx_seq_one_letter_code
_entity_poly.pdbx_strand_id
1 'polypeptide(L)'
;MMKLNLLLIFGLSLLIGSCTKKAEETVLKQVSAEGVVFKESAEALSPLALMRTPLAAVATVHDQSITLQDVQPGRALQDLSQEIVDLQAAMVVGWASDKSASEAVFYGQPTPQGMALALKRLGLNLPPDLNLSYSEVTEETQGVAFVGDQWVTQDQLRSKNLYLATLERLLYQGILKATAQLIQQKVLFERAKSAGKTVEDYLLEDVFHGQMELSDEEFLQFLEAKNIIEADLNDRQKTNLRAAALEEKKNEVTNEMLREGFAKDQAILNMALPSVKISLNSEWVVPYNEAPNALTVDVFGNFINQASRETLLSLMHYVDSHPQKAQLRFRFYYLDRPVENKMVSEAAMCIYDQDPAQFWAFAKAMVLLSGQILEAQVHKAAEDLGLDFKAYKKCFYSGGYRKVVAYHLDYAEHIGVRAQPTVVFGEQVFVGTTQSGDLVQMIENEKVLVKPKGLWQRFIAKVRSWLNY
;
A
#
# COMPACT_ATOMS: atom_id res chain seq x y z
N MET A 1 -61.82 -8.35 -48.65
CA MET A 1 -61.45 -7.14 -49.40
C MET A 1 -61.03 -6.08 -48.40
N MET A 2 -59.72 -5.80 -48.23
CA MET A 2 -59.08 -4.50 -48.50
C MET A 2 -57.61 -4.62 -48.08
N LYS A 3 -56.72 -4.42 -49.07
CA LYS A 3 -55.26 -4.29 -48.92
C LYS A 3 -54.94 -2.83 -48.56
N LEU A 4 -53.83 -2.62 -47.83
CA LEU A 4 -52.79 -1.58 -48.04
C LEU A 4 -51.79 -1.69 -46.87
N ASN A 5 -50.57 -2.20 -47.01
CA ASN A 5 -49.29 -1.63 -47.54
C ASN A 5 -48.28 -1.63 -46.37
N LEU A 6 -47.29 -2.54 -46.29
CA LEU A 6 -45.99 -2.66 -47.01
C LEU A 6 -44.92 -1.64 -46.55
N LEU A 7 -43.68 -2.14 -46.32
CA LEU A 7 -42.38 -1.47 -46.04
C LEU A 7 -42.10 -1.15 -44.56
N LEU A 8 -41.06 -1.64 -43.88
CA LEU A 8 -39.79 -2.30 -44.24
C LEU A 8 -39.42 -3.33 -43.14
N ILE A 9 -39.41 -4.62 -43.50
CA ILE A 9 -38.72 -5.68 -42.76
C ILE A 9 -37.81 -6.36 -43.78
N PHE A 10 -36.56 -5.93 -43.89
CA PHE A 10 -35.48 -6.73 -44.47
C PHE A 10 -34.14 -6.17 -44.00
N GLY A 11 -33.41 -6.97 -43.23
CA GLY A 11 -32.03 -6.67 -42.85
C GLY A 11 -31.69 -6.90 -41.38
N LEU A 12 -32.09 -8.01 -40.77
CA LEU A 12 -31.40 -8.50 -39.56
C LEU A 12 -31.59 -10.00 -39.35
N SER A 13 -31.09 -10.81 -40.28
CA SER A 13 -31.02 -12.26 -40.12
C SER A 13 -29.74 -12.78 -40.78
N LEU A 14 -28.61 -12.38 -40.20
CA LEU A 14 -27.28 -12.98 -40.35
C LEU A 14 -26.38 -12.28 -39.34
N LEU A 15 -26.23 -12.89 -38.16
CA LEU A 15 -25.13 -12.79 -37.19
C LEU A 15 -25.56 -13.43 -35.85
N ILE A 16 -26.08 -14.66 -35.92
CA ILE A 16 -26.12 -15.56 -34.75
C ILE A 16 -24.86 -16.42 -34.90
N GLY A 17 -23.73 -15.88 -34.46
CA GLY A 17 -22.44 -16.54 -34.67
C GLY A 17 -21.25 -15.63 -34.40
N SER A 18 -21.19 -15.04 -33.21
CA SER A 18 -19.94 -14.70 -32.48
C SER A 18 -20.25 -13.56 -31.51
N CYS A 19 -20.50 -13.88 -30.25
CA CYS A 19 -20.33 -12.95 -29.13
C CYS A 19 -20.84 -13.64 -27.86
N THR A 20 -20.04 -14.52 -27.27
CA THR A 20 -19.97 -14.73 -25.80
C THR A 20 -18.76 -15.61 -25.48
N LYS A 21 -17.57 -15.12 -25.84
CA LYS A 21 -16.31 -15.40 -25.14
C LYS A 21 -15.50 -14.12 -25.21
N LYS A 22 -16.05 -13.04 -24.65
CA LYS A 22 -15.19 -11.96 -24.15
C LYS A 22 -14.70 -12.50 -22.81
N ALA A 23 -13.58 -13.22 -22.87
CA ALA A 23 -12.77 -13.40 -21.68
C ALA A 23 -12.64 -12.01 -21.06
N GLU A 24 -12.94 -11.89 -19.77
CA GLU A 24 -12.46 -10.75 -19.02
C GLU A 24 -10.95 -10.73 -19.26
N GLU A 25 -10.49 -9.82 -20.12
CA GLU A 25 -9.10 -9.40 -20.13
C GLU A 25 -8.91 -8.75 -18.76
N THR A 26 -8.62 -9.59 -17.78
CA THR A 26 -7.94 -9.19 -16.57
C THR A 26 -6.67 -8.54 -17.07
N VAL A 27 -6.68 -7.22 -17.24
CA VAL A 27 -5.49 -6.43 -17.54
C VAL A 27 -4.51 -6.79 -16.45
N LEU A 28 -3.58 -7.70 -16.76
CA LEU A 28 -2.55 -8.17 -15.84
C LEU A 28 -1.90 -6.92 -15.28
N LYS A 29 -1.87 -6.79 -13.95
CA LYS A 29 -1.28 -5.62 -13.31
C LYS A 29 0.16 -5.55 -13.78
N GLN A 30 0.51 -4.47 -14.47
CA GLN A 30 1.90 -4.20 -14.84
C GLN A 30 2.61 -3.64 -13.62
N VAL A 31 3.73 -4.25 -13.28
CA VAL A 31 4.59 -3.79 -12.20
C VAL A 31 5.96 -3.55 -12.79
N SER A 32 6.48 -2.34 -12.59
CA SER A 32 7.84 -2.01 -12.98
C SER A 32 8.73 -2.03 -11.74
N ALA A 33 9.86 -2.71 -11.83
CA ALA A 33 10.90 -2.68 -10.81
C ALA A 33 12.25 -2.69 -11.52
N GLU A 34 13.09 -1.70 -11.20
CA GLU A 34 14.47 -1.59 -11.71
C GLU A 34 14.55 -1.94 -13.20
N GLY A 35 14.00 -1.10 -14.09
CA GLY A 35 14.09 -1.29 -15.54
C GLY A 35 13.37 -2.53 -16.12
N VAL A 36 12.78 -3.41 -15.30
CA VAL A 36 12.03 -4.58 -15.75
C VAL A 36 10.53 -4.32 -15.61
N VAL A 37 9.77 -4.57 -16.67
CA VAL A 37 8.30 -4.50 -16.67
C VAL A 37 7.75 -5.91 -16.61
N PHE A 38 7.07 -6.23 -15.52
CA PHE A 38 6.43 -7.51 -15.31
C PHE A 38 4.95 -7.48 -15.65
N LYS A 39 4.43 -8.61 -16.15
CA LYS A 39 3.01 -8.95 -16.11
C LYS A 39 2.78 -10.03 -15.05
N GLU A 40 1.87 -9.78 -14.12
CA GLU A 40 1.51 -10.77 -13.10
C GLU A 40 0.87 -12.02 -13.75
N SER A 41 1.22 -13.21 -13.27
CA SER A 41 0.65 -14.49 -13.71
C SER A 41 -0.68 -14.80 -13.01
N ALA A 42 -1.58 -15.53 -13.68
CA ALA A 42 -2.83 -16.00 -13.09
C ALA A 42 -2.62 -17.07 -12.01
N GLU A 43 -1.50 -17.79 -12.06
CA GLU A 43 -1.13 -18.86 -11.12
C GLU A 43 -0.05 -18.40 -10.13
N ALA A 44 0.03 -17.10 -9.87
CA ALA A 44 1.06 -16.51 -9.04
C ALA A 44 0.95 -16.97 -7.57
N LEU A 45 2.09 -17.33 -6.98
CA LEU A 45 2.18 -17.76 -5.59
C LEU A 45 2.31 -16.55 -4.65
N SER A 46 1.92 -16.71 -3.38
CA SER A 46 2.21 -15.67 -2.40
C SER A 46 3.73 -15.57 -2.13
N PRO A 47 4.25 -14.39 -1.72
CA PRO A 47 5.66 -14.23 -1.37
C PRO A 47 6.13 -15.26 -0.33
N LEU A 48 5.29 -15.55 0.66
CA LEU A 48 5.61 -16.52 1.71
C LEU A 48 5.64 -17.96 1.19
N ALA A 49 4.73 -18.31 0.27
CA ALA A 49 4.73 -19.63 -0.37
C ALA A 49 6.00 -19.83 -1.22
N LEU A 50 6.44 -18.80 -1.95
CA LEU A 50 7.71 -18.82 -2.67
C LEU A 50 8.87 -19.06 -1.72
N MET A 51 8.95 -18.33 -0.61
CA MET A 51 10.03 -18.49 0.41
C MET A 51 10.15 -19.92 0.96
N ARG A 52 9.07 -20.70 0.93
CA ARG A 52 9.04 -22.11 1.37
C ARG A 52 9.33 -23.11 0.26
N THR A 53 9.40 -22.66 -0.99
CA THR A 53 9.49 -23.52 -2.17
C THR A 53 10.65 -23.06 -3.06
N PRO A 54 11.93 -23.40 -2.74
CA PRO A 54 13.09 -22.82 -3.41
C PRO A 54 13.12 -22.99 -4.93
N LEU A 55 12.55 -24.07 -5.45
CA LEU A 55 12.48 -24.38 -6.88
C LEU A 55 11.28 -23.74 -7.59
N ALA A 56 10.37 -23.08 -6.87
CA ALA A 56 9.25 -22.39 -7.50
C ALA A 56 9.75 -21.22 -8.35
N ALA A 57 9.16 -21.07 -9.54
CA ALA A 57 9.41 -19.95 -10.42
C ALA A 57 8.90 -18.66 -9.77
N VAL A 58 9.78 -17.68 -9.57
CA VAL A 58 9.40 -16.32 -9.15
C VAL A 58 9.06 -15.48 -10.37
N ALA A 59 9.77 -15.67 -11.48
CA ALA A 59 9.50 -15.02 -12.75
C ALA A 59 9.87 -15.92 -13.94
N THR A 60 9.34 -15.59 -15.11
CA THR A 60 9.69 -16.22 -16.39
C THR A 60 10.06 -15.15 -17.41
N VAL A 61 11.20 -15.34 -18.08
CA VAL A 61 11.71 -14.45 -19.14
C VAL A 61 12.12 -15.33 -20.31
N HIS A 62 11.53 -15.15 -21.50
CA HIS A 62 11.85 -15.96 -22.69
C HIS A 62 11.84 -17.47 -22.47
N ASP A 63 10.78 -17.98 -21.84
CA ASP A 63 10.63 -19.39 -21.48
C ASP A 63 11.68 -19.93 -20.48
N GLN A 64 12.57 -19.07 -19.97
CA GLN A 64 13.47 -19.39 -18.87
C GLN A 64 12.82 -19.04 -17.54
N SER A 65 12.76 -20.02 -16.66
CA SER A 65 12.31 -19.83 -15.28
C SER A 65 13.43 -19.25 -14.43
N ILE A 66 13.12 -18.18 -13.69
CA ILE A 66 13.92 -17.67 -12.60
C ILE A 66 13.30 -18.18 -11.30
N THR A 67 13.97 -19.12 -10.64
CA THR A 67 13.50 -19.72 -9.39
C THR A 67 13.93 -18.89 -8.18
N LEU A 68 13.31 -19.11 -7.02
CA LEU A 68 13.74 -18.44 -5.79
C LEU A 68 15.18 -18.82 -5.41
N GLN A 69 15.60 -20.06 -5.72
CA GLN A 69 16.97 -20.50 -5.54
C GLN A 69 17.96 -19.70 -6.41
N ASP A 70 17.56 -19.29 -7.62
CA ASP A 70 18.38 -18.41 -8.46
C ASP A 70 18.47 -17.00 -7.86
N VAL A 71 17.36 -16.48 -7.34
CA VAL A 71 17.26 -15.15 -6.71
C VAL A 71 18.13 -15.04 -5.47
N GLN A 72 18.30 -16.15 -4.71
CA GLN A 72 19.06 -16.21 -3.46
C GLN A 72 18.69 -15.07 -2.48
N PRO A 73 17.43 -15.05 -1.99
CA PRO A 73 16.99 -14.00 -1.08
C PRO A 73 17.93 -13.91 0.13
N GLY A 74 18.50 -12.71 0.34
CA GLY A 74 19.43 -12.47 1.43
C GLY A 74 18.80 -12.62 2.82
N ARG A 75 19.65 -12.63 3.84
CA ARG A 75 19.24 -12.87 5.24
C ARG A 75 18.07 -11.99 5.70
N ALA A 76 18.03 -10.72 5.32
CA ALA A 76 16.95 -9.82 5.70
C ALA A 76 15.56 -10.29 5.21
N LEU A 77 15.48 -10.87 4.00
CA LEU A 77 14.21 -11.42 3.48
C LEU A 77 13.83 -12.74 4.16
N GLN A 78 14.83 -13.54 4.52
CA GLN A 78 14.62 -14.77 5.30
C GLN A 78 14.08 -14.44 6.69
N ASP A 79 14.72 -13.50 7.40
CA ASP A 79 14.29 -13.03 8.72
C ASP A 79 12.87 -12.43 8.65
N LEU A 80 12.57 -11.63 7.63
CA LEU A 80 11.22 -11.08 7.40
C LEU A 80 10.18 -12.19 7.14
N SER A 81 10.52 -13.19 6.33
CA SER A 81 9.64 -14.33 6.07
C SER A 81 9.34 -15.11 7.36
N GLN A 82 10.36 -15.27 8.23
CA GLN A 82 10.18 -15.93 9.52
C GLN A 82 9.31 -15.10 10.47
N GLU A 83 9.49 -13.78 10.51
CA GLU A 83 8.64 -12.89 11.31
C GLU A 83 7.16 -12.99 10.89
N ILE A 84 6.88 -13.13 9.60
CA ILE A 84 5.51 -13.37 9.10
C ILE A 84 4.96 -14.69 9.65
N VAL A 85 5.73 -15.78 9.60
CA VAL A 85 5.30 -17.10 10.14
C VAL A 85 5.04 -17.03 11.64
N ASP A 86 5.94 -16.38 12.39
CA ASP A 86 5.83 -16.23 13.83
C ASP A 86 4.59 -15.41 14.22
N LEU A 87 4.31 -14.32 13.48
CA LEU A 87 3.12 -13.50 13.66
C LEU A 87 1.83 -14.27 13.34
N GLN A 88 1.81 -15.03 12.24
CA GLN A 88 0.66 -15.87 11.89
C GLN A 88 0.34 -16.90 12.97
N ALA A 89 1.36 -17.57 13.52
CA ALA A 89 1.18 -18.52 14.61
C ALA A 89 0.55 -17.86 15.84
N ALA A 90 1.03 -16.67 16.24
CA ALA A 90 0.45 -15.92 17.34
C ALA A 90 -1.01 -15.46 17.06
N MET A 91 -1.32 -15.08 15.82
CA MET A 91 -2.69 -14.74 15.42
C MET A 91 -3.62 -15.96 15.45
N VAL A 92 -3.12 -17.15 15.09
CA VAL A 92 -3.86 -18.42 15.20
C VAL A 92 -4.18 -18.74 16.66
N VAL A 93 -3.27 -18.47 17.60
CA VAL A 93 -3.56 -18.60 19.05
C VAL A 93 -4.69 -17.66 19.47
N GLY A 94 -4.69 -16.42 19.00
CA GLY A 94 -5.79 -15.48 19.23
C GLY A 94 -7.12 -16.00 18.68
N TRP A 95 -7.11 -16.52 17.45
CA TRP A 95 -8.28 -17.11 16.82
C TRP A 95 -8.83 -18.32 17.58
N ALA A 96 -7.95 -19.23 18.02
CA ALA A 96 -8.32 -20.38 18.83
C ALA A 96 -8.93 -19.97 20.17
N SER A 97 -8.37 -18.93 20.81
CA SER A 97 -8.89 -18.37 22.06
C SER A 97 -10.29 -17.79 21.87
N ASP A 98 -10.50 -16.98 20.83
CA ASP A 98 -11.82 -16.40 20.49
C ASP A 98 -12.89 -17.48 20.24
N LYS A 99 -12.46 -18.65 19.74
CA LYS A 99 -13.33 -19.80 19.49
C LYS A 99 -13.44 -20.77 20.65
N SER A 100 -12.70 -20.56 21.73
CA SER A 100 -12.59 -21.53 22.84
C SER A 100 -12.20 -22.94 22.35
N ALA A 101 -11.34 -23.01 21.33
CA ALA A 101 -10.88 -24.27 20.78
C ALA A 101 -9.82 -24.90 21.69
N SER A 102 -9.89 -26.22 21.90
CA SER A 102 -8.89 -26.97 22.66
C SER A 102 -7.70 -27.41 21.81
N GLU A 103 -7.79 -27.35 20.48
CA GLU A 103 -6.75 -27.81 19.56
C GLU A 103 -6.59 -26.87 18.36
N ALA A 104 -5.34 -26.66 17.95
CA ALA A 104 -4.99 -25.94 16.74
C ALA A 104 -3.76 -26.57 16.08
N VAL A 105 -3.85 -26.82 14.77
CA VAL A 105 -2.73 -27.29 13.93
C VAL A 105 -2.29 -26.14 13.03
N PHE A 106 -1.07 -25.63 13.22
CA PHE A 106 -0.50 -24.57 12.38
C PHE A 106 0.40 -25.18 11.28
N TYR A 107 0.21 -24.76 10.03
CA TYR A 107 0.94 -25.25 8.86
C TYR A 107 2.12 -24.32 8.52
N GLY A 108 3.02 -24.22 9.49
CA GLY A 108 4.25 -23.43 9.44
C GLY A 108 5.14 -23.80 10.63
N GLN A 109 6.39 -23.38 10.57
CA GLN A 109 7.38 -23.65 11.62
C GLN A 109 7.79 -22.32 12.26
N PRO A 110 7.07 -21.84 13.29
CA PRO A 110 7.45 -20.63 13.98
C PRO A 110 8.67 -20.89 14.89
N THR A 111 9.47 -19.87 15.14
CA THR A 111 10.53 -19.95 16.13
C THR A 111 9.94 -19.75 17.54
N PRO A 112 10.44 -20.45 18.58
CA PRO A 112 9.96 -20.23 19.94
C PRO A 112 10.11 -18.78 20.41
N GLN A 113 11.24 -18.13 20.10
CA GLN A 113 11.46 -16.73 20.49
C GLN A 113 10.56 -15.76 19.71
N GLY A 114 10.44 -15.95 18.39
CA GLY A 114 9.62 -15.07 17.56
C GLY A 114 8.13 -15.21 17.84
N MET A 115 7.65 -16.44 18.07
CA MET A 115 6.26 -16.67 18.52
C MET A 115 5.98 -15.98 19.86
N ALA A 116 6.88 -16.10 20.84
CA ALA A 116 6.73 -15.43 22.13
C ALA A 116 6.70 -13.89 21.99
N LEU A 117 7.55 -13.33 21.12
CA LEU A 117 7.56 -11.90 20.82
C LEU A 117 6.25 -11.47 20.12
N ALA A 118 5.77 -12.26 19.17
CA ALA A 118 4.53 -12.00 18.45
C ALA A 118 3.31 -12.04 19.38
N LEU A 119 3.20 -13.04 20.25
CA LEU A 119 2.16 -13.12 21.29
C LEU A 119 2.17 -11.87 22.18
N LYS A 120 3.34 -11.51 22.71
CA LYS A 120 3.50 -10.30 23.51
C LYS A 120 3.08 -9.03 22.75
N ARG A 121 3.46 -8.92 21.48
CA ARG A 121 3.12 -7.78 20.60
C ARG A 121 1.62 -7.68 20.33
N LEU A 122 0.92 -8.81 20.29
CA LEU A 122 -0.54 -8.86 20.12
C LEU A 122 -1.31 -8.78 21.45
N GLY A 123 -0.62 -8.72 22.59
CA GLY A 123 -1.27 -8.77 23.91
C GLY A 123 -1.94 -10.10 24.20
N LEU A 124 -1.49 -11.17 23.56
CA LEU A 124 -2.05 -12.52 23.69
C LEU A 124 -1.18 -13.37 24.62
N ASN A 125 -1.83 -14.30 25.31
CA ASN A 125 -1.17 -15.39 26.03
C ASN A 125 -1.56 -16.72 25.40
N LEU A 126 -0.67 -17.70 25.45
CA LEU A 126 -1.01 -19.07 25.04
C LEU A 126 -1.93 -19.69 26.11
N PRO A 127 -3.16 -20.09 25.79
CA PRO A 127 -4.04 -20.75 26.75
C PRO A 127 -3.43 -22.08 27.24
N PRO A 128 -3.50 -22.40 28.53
CA PRO A 128 -2.89 -23.61 29.09
C PRO A 128 -3.57 -24.90 28.60
N ASP A 129 -4.81 -24.80 28.14
CA ASP A 129 -5.67 -25.86 27.63
C ASP A 129 -5.67 -25.97 26.10
N LEU A 130 -4.97 -25.06 25.39
CA LEU A 130 -4.82 -25.12 23.94
C LEU A 130 -3.66 -26.05 23.56
N ASN A 131 -3.97 -27.17 22.93
CA ASN A 131 -3.00 -28.04 22.29
C ASN A 131 -2.63 -27.49 20.90
N LEU A 132 -1.49 -26.80 20.82
CA LEU A 132 -0.95 -26.25 19.58
C LEU A 132 0.11 -27.18 18.98
N SER A 133 -0.14 -27.69 17.77
CA SER A 133 0.81 -28.53 17.02
C SER A 133 1.19 -27.90 15.68
N TYR A 134 2.32 -28.34 15.11
CA TYR A 134 2.87 -27.83 13.85
C TYR A 134 2.96 -28.93 12.80
N SER A 135 2.57 -28.63 11.57
CA SER A 135 2.62 -29.56 10.44
C SER A 135 3.25 -28.90 9.21
N GLU A 136 3.75 -29.73 8.29
CA GLU A 136 4.18 -29.29 6.98
C GLU A 136 3.00 -28.97 6.07
N VAL A 137 3.21 -28.06 5.12
CA VAL A 137 2.22 -27.73 4.08
C VAL A 137 2.21 -28.85 3.05
N THR A 138 1.03 -29.34 2.72
CA THR A 138 0.80 -30.37 1.69
C THR A 138 -0.19 -29.86 0.64
N GLU A 139 -0.42 -30.61 -0.43
CA GLU A 139 -1.44 -30.29 -1.44
C GLU A 139 -2.87 -30.23 -0.86
N GLU A 140 -3.12 -30.92 0.27
CA GLU A 140 -4.40 -30.92 0.97
C GLU A 140 -4.57 -29.73 1.93
N THR A 141 -3.51 -28.94 2.18
CA THR A 141 -3.54 -27.81 3.11
C THR A 141 -4.36 -26.66 2.52
N GLN A 142 -5.49 -26.33 3.15
CA GLN A 142 -6.43 -25.30 2.67
C GLN A 142 -6.29 -23.94 3.38
N GLY A 143 -5.35 -23.82 4.32
CA GLY A 143 -5.17 -22.61 5.13
C GLY A 143 -3.84 -22.59 5.88
N VAL A 144 -3.64 -21.55 6.68
CA VAL A 144 -2.45 -21.40 7.54
C VAL A 144 -2.57 -22.21 8.82
N ALA A 145 -3.80 -22.49 9.27
CA ALA A 145 -4.06 -23.36 10.40
C ALA A 145 -5.40 -24.10 10.25
N PHE A 146 -5.55 -25.19 10.98
CA PHE A 146 -6.83 -25.85 11.26
C PHE A 146 -7.11 -25.73 12.75
N VAL A 147 -8.19 -25.03 13.12
CA VAL A 147 -8.51 -24.70 14.52
C VAL A 147 -9.90 -25.25 14.83
N GLY A 148 -9.96 -26.20 15.77
CA GLY A 148 -11.17 -26.97 16.02
C GLY A 148 -11.60 -27.76 14.77
N ASP A 149 -12.66 -27.32 14.10
CA ASP A 149 -13.24 -27.92 12.90
C ASP A 149 -13.13 -27.03 11.65
N GLN A 150 -12.34 -25.95 11.70
CA GLN A 150 -12.29 -24.93 10.66
C GLN A 150 -10.88 -24.60 10.20
N TRP A 151 -10.73 -24.45 8.88
CA TRP A 151 -9.55 -23.84 8.27
C TRP A 151 -9.51 -22.34 8.55
N VAL A 152 -8.37 -21.87 9.02
CA VAL A 152 -8.01 -20.45 9.08
C VAL A 152 -7.15 -20.14 7.86
N THR A 153 -7.58 -19.20 7.02
CA THR A 153 -6.88 -18.83 5.79
C THR A 153 -5.98 -17.62 5.98
N GLN A 154 -5.03 -17.44 5.06
CA GLN A 154 -4.16 -16.25 5.00
C GLN A 154 -4.98 -14.94 4.97
N ASP A 155 -6.01 -14.89 4.13
CA ASP A 155 -6.84 -13.70 3.95
C ASP A 155 -7.64 -13.37 5.21
N GLN A 156 -8.10 -14.38 5.95
CA GLN A 156 -8.75 -14.17 7.24
C GLN A 156 -7.81 -13.51 8.24
N LEU A 157 -6.54 -13.95 8.32
CA LEU A 157 -5.56 -13.28 9.17
C LEU A 157 -5.28 -11.84 8.70
N ARG A 158 -5.00 -11.64 7.40
CA ARG A 158 -4.76 -10.29 6.83
C ARG A 158 -5.89 -9.31 7.11
N SER A 159 -7.14 -9.77 7.02
CA SER A 159 -8.33 -8.94 7.27
C SER A 159 -8.44 -8.41 8.70
N LYS A 160 -7.66 -8.97 9.63
CA LYS A 160 -7.67 -8.62 11.05
C LYS A 160 -6.43 -7.81 11.48
N ASN A 161 -5.39 -7.75 10.66
CA ASN A 161 -4.12 -7.16 11.06
C ASN A 161 -3.36 -6.53 9.89
N LEU A 162 -3.31 -5.20 9.87
CA LEU A 162 -2.58 -4.37 8.90
C LEU A 162 -1.06 -4.59 8.95
N TYR A 163 -0.52 -4.94 10.11
CA TYR A 163 0.92 -5.17 10.25
C TYR A 163 1.36 -6.43 9.52
N LEU A 164 0.58 -7.52 9.59
CA LEU A 164 0.83 -8.72 8.78
C LEU A 164 0.88 -8.37 7.30
N ALA A 165 -0.11 -7.63 6.81
CA ALA A 165 -0.14 -7.19 5.42
C ALA A 165 1.06 -6.30 5.04
N THR A 166 1.51 -5.44 5.96
CA THR A 166 2.70 -4.60 5.76
C THR A 166 3.95 -5.46 5.59
N LEU A 167 4.15 -6.46 6.46
CA LEU A 167 5.31 -7.36 6.36
C LEU A 167 5.30 -8.15 5.06
N GLU A 168 4.13 -8.65 4.64
CA GLU A 168 4.00 -9.38 3.37
C GLU A 168 4.27 -8.48 2.16
N ARG A 169 3.84 -7.21 2.21
CA ARG A 169 4.15 -6.22 1.18
C ARG A 169 5.65 -5.94 1.09
N LEU A 170 6.32 -5.81 2.23
CA LEU A 170 7.78 -5.65 2.29
C LEU A 170 8.50 -6.89 1.72
N LEU A 171 8.01 -8.09 2.03
CA LEU A 171 8.57 -9.33 1.49
C LEU A 171 8.38 -9.41 -0.03
N TYR A 172 7.18 -9.08 -0.52
CA TYR A 172 6.89 -8.96 -1.96
C TYR A 172 7.86 -7.99 -2.65
N GLN A 173 8.01 -6.77 -2.11
CA GLN A 173 8.88 -5.75 -2.68
C GLN A 173 10.34 -6.18 -2.69
N GLY A 174 10.79 -6.82 -1.61
CA GLY A 174 12.15 -7.33 -1.49
C GLY A 174 12.46 -8.44 -2.52
N ILE A 175 11.56 -9.42 -2.65
CA ILE A 175 11.71 -10.49 -3.65
C ILE A 175 11.63 -9.92 -5.07
N LEU A 176 10.69 -9.02 -5.34
CA LEU A 176 10.53 -8.39 -6.65
C LEU A 176 11.80 -7.63 -7.05
N LYS A 177 12.35 -6.84 -6.13
CA LYS A 177 13.60 -6.10 -6.34
C LYS A 177 14.75 -7.05 -6.65
N ALA A 178 14.98 -8.05 -5.80
CA ALA A 178 16.06 -9.02 -6.01
C ALA A 178 15.90 -9.80 -7.33
N THR A 179 14.67 -10.13 -7.70
CA THR A 179 14.36 -10.80 -8.98
C THR A 179 14.66 -9.89 -10.17
N ALA A 180 14.26 -8.62 -10.11
CA ALA A 180 14.57 -7.64 -11.15
C ALA A 180 16.09 -7.50 -11.33
N GLN A 181 16.86 -7.32 -10.25
CA GLN A 181 18.33 -7.25 -10.28
C GLN A 181 18.97 -8.43 -10.99
N LEU A 182 18.53 -9.65 -10.65
CA LEU A 182 19.05 -10.87 -11.26
C LEU A 182 18.72 -10.92 -12.76
N ILE A 183 17.49 -10.56 -13.13
CA ILE A 183 17.06 -10.52 -14.54
C ILE A 183 17.90 -9.49 -15.32
N GLN A 184 18.10 -8.29 -14.77
CA GLN A 184 18.95 -7.27 -15.37
C GLN A 184 20.37 -7.79 -15.59
N GLN A 185 20.98 -8.40 -14.56
CA GLN A 185 22.32 -8.95 -14.64
C GLN A 185 22.44 -10.01 -15.74
N LYS A 186 21.48 -10.94 -15.81
CA LYS A 186 21.45 -11.98 -16.84
C LYS A 186 21.35 -11.37 -18.24
N VAL A 187 20.45 -10.41 -18.45
CA VAL A 187 20.27 -9.76 -19.75
C VAL A 187 21.49 -8.95 -20.17
N LEU A 188 22.10 -8.20 -19.24
CA LEU A 188 23.35 -7.48 -19.52
C LEU A 188 24.47 -8.43 -19.93
N PHE A 189 24.62 -9.55 -19.22
CA PHE A 189 25.62 -10.56 -19.56
C PHE A 189 25.37 -11.18 -20.95
N GLU A 190 24.12 -11.52 -21.27
CA GLU A 190 23.74 -12.07 -22.57
C GLU A 190 23.98 -11.08 -23.72
N ARG A 191 23.66 -9.80 -23.52
CA ARG A 191 23.90 -8.75 -24.52
C ARG A 191 25.38 -8.49 -24.74
N ALA A 192 26.16 -8.33 -23.67
CA ALA A 192 27.60 -8.15 -23.75
C ALA A 192 28.28 -9.34 -24.45
N LYS A 193 27.88 -10.56 -24.08
CA LYS A 193 28.37 -11.79 -24.73
C LYS A 193 28.01 -11.83 -26.22
N SER A 194 26.79 -11.44 -26.59
CA SER A 194 26.34 -11.37 -27.99
C SER A 194 27.08 -10.32 -28.80
N ALA A 195 27.50 -9.22 -28.15
CA ALA A 195 28.37 -8.19 -28.71
C ALA A 195 29.86 -8.56 -28.72
N GLY A 196 30.25 -9.70 -28.14
CA GLY A 196 31.65 -10.12 -28.03
C GLY A 196 32.48 -9.27 -27.06
N LYS A 197 31.84 -8.61 -26.08
CA LYS A 197 32.45 -7.66 -25.13
C LYS A 197 32.30 -8.12 -23.69
N THR A 198 33.11 -7.56 -22.79
CA THR A 198 32.81 -7.64 -21.35
C THR A 198 31.56 -6.80 -21.03
N VAL A 199 30.92 -7.03 -19.89
CA VAL A 199 29.77 -6.20 -19.47
C VAL A 199 30.18 -4.73 -19.32
N GLU A 200 31.38 -4.48 -18.79
CA GLU A 200 31.92 -3.13 -18.64
C GLU A 200 32.14 -2.45 -19.99
N ASP A 201 32.80 -3.12 -20.93
CA ASP A 201 33.04 -2.57 -22.28
C ASP A 201 31.72 -2.36 -23.03
N TYR A 202 30.75 -3.27 -22.89
CA TYR A 202 29.43 -3.14 -23.50
C TYR A 202 28.68 -1.91 -22.95
N LEU A 203 28.65 -1.75 -21.62
CA LEU A 203 28.04 -0.58 -21.01
C LEU A 203 28.73 0.71 -21.47
N LEU A 204 30.06 0.74 -21.47
CA LEU A 204 30.81 1.91 -21.88
C LEU A 204 30.58 2.27 -23.35
N GLU A 205 30.76 1.33 -24.26
CA GLU A 205 30.80 1.61 -25.70
C GLU A 205 29.41 1.61 -26.35
N ASP A 206 28.53 0.69 -25.98
CA ASP A 206 27.24 0.49 -26.66
C ASP A 206 26.07 1.16 -25.96
N VAL A 207 26.14 1.34 -24.64
CA VAL A 207 25.05 1.93 -23.84
C VAL A 207 25.33 3.38 -23.50
N PHE A 208 26.54 3.69 -23.04
CA PHE A 208 26.98 5.05 -22.70
C PHE A 208 27.66 5.77 -23.87
N HIS A 209 27.87 5.08 -25.00
CA HIS A 209 28.50 5.62 -26.21
C HIS A 209 29.86 6.31 -25.96
N GLY A 210 30.68 5.71 -25.10
CA GLY A 210 31.94 6.25 -24.60
C GLY A 210 31.80 6.66 -23.14
N GLN A 211 32.05 7.94 -22.83
CA GLN A 211 31.92 8.46 -21.47
C GLN A 211 30.67 9.33 -21.33
N MET A 212 29.92 9.11 -20.25
CA MET A 212 28.85 9.99 -19.82
C MET A 212 29.40 11.13 -18.97
N GLU A 213 29.08 12.37 -19.34
CA GLU A 213 29.32 13.57 -18.53
C GLU A 213 28.03 14.00 -17.82
N LEU A 214 28.19 14.64 -16.65
CA LEU A 214 27.08 15.24 -15.91
C LEU A 214 27.11 16.76 -16.15
N SER A 215 26.06 17.30 -16.75
CA SER A 215 25.94 18.74 -16.93
C SER A 215 25.60 19.45 -15.62
N ASP A 216 25.86 20.77 -15.56
CA ASP A 216 25.49 21.56 -14.38
C ASP A 216 23.96 21.60 -14.16
N GLU A 217 23.18 21.59 -15.24
CA GLU A 217 21.72 21.54 -15.19
C GLU A 217 21.22 20.21 -14.61
N GLU A 218 21.76 19.08 -15.06
CA GLU A 218 21.41 17.76 -14.54
C GLU A 218 21.81 17.62 -13.06
N PHE A 219 22.94 18.20 -12.66
CA PHE A 219 23.34 18.23 -11.26
C PHE A 219 22.35 19.03 -10.41
N LEU A 220 21.88 20.19 -10.89
CA LEU A 220 20.88 20.99 -10.19
C LEU A 220 19.54 20.26 -10.07
N GLN A 221 19.09 19.57 -11.14
CA GLN A 221 17.88 18.74 -11.13
C GLN A 221 18.00 17.59 -10.11
N PHE A 222 19.16 16.94 -10.04
CA PHE A 222 19.43 15.91 -9.02
C PHE A 222 19.32 16.47 -7.60
N LEU A 223 19.90 17.64 -7.33
CA LEU A 223 19.81 18.28 -6.01
C LEU A 223 18.36 18.65 -5.65
N GLU A 224 17.62 19.23 -6.59
CA GLU A 224 16.22 19.58 -6.43
C GLU A 224 15.36 18.34 -6.10
N ALA A 225 15.55 17.25 -6.85
CA ALA A 225 14.82 15.99 -6.63
C ALA A 225 15.08 15.38 -5.25
N LYS A 226 16.24 15.66 -4.63
CA LYS A 226 16.57 15.24 -3.26
C LYS A 226 16.30 16.32 -2.20
N ASN A 227 15.72 17.47 -2.58
CA ASN A 227 15.51 18.65 -1.73
C ASN A 227 16.79 19.17 -1.05
N ILE A 228 17.90 19.17 -1.79
CA ILE A 228 19.21 19.65 -1.32
C ILE A 228 19.47 21.04 -1.89
N ILE A 229 19.77 22.02 -1.03
CA ILE A 229 20.11 23.39 -1.44
C ILE A 229 21.60 23.46 -1.76
N GLU A 230 21.95 23.78 -3.02
CA GLU A 230 23.35 23.80 -3.45
C GLU A 230 24.23 24.78 -2.67
N ALA A 231 23.66 25.91 -2.26
CA ALA A 231 24.35 26.96 -1.51
C ALA A 231 24.82 26.49 -0.11
N ASP A 232 24.19 25.46 0.44
CA ASP A 232 24.53 24.89 1.75
C ASP A 232 25.66 23.85 1.67
N LEU A 233 26.10 23.51 0.45
CA LEU A 233 27.10 22.48 0.21
C LEU A 233 28.51 23.06 0.12
N ASN A 234 29.45 22.44 0.82
CA ASN A 234 30.88 22.66 0.59
C ASN A 234 31.40 21.88 -0.63
N ASP A 235 32.61 22.20 -1.09
CA ASP A 235 33.21 21.61 -2.29
C ASP A 235 33.25 20.06 -2.23
N ARG A 236 33.60 19.49 -1.07
CA ARG A 236 33.65 18.03 -0.92
C ARG A 236 32.27 17.39 -1.07
N GLN A 237 31.24 18.01 -0.49
CA GLN A 237 29.86 17.55 -0.65
C GLN A 237 29.41 17.67 -2.10
N LYS A 238 29.73 18.79 -2.77
CA LYS A 238 29.42 18.97 -4.20
C LYS A 238 30.09 17.91 -5.06
N THR A 239 31.37 17.60 -4.84
CA THR A 239 32.07 16.53 -5.56
C THR A 239 31.43 15.17 -5.36
N ASN A 240 31.13 14.81 -4.10
CA ASN A 240 30.50 13.52 -3.79
C ASN A 240 29.10 13.40 -4.41
N LEU A 241 28.30 14.48 -4.34
CA LEU A 241 26.95 14.51 -4.90
C LEU A 241 26.98 14.50 -6.43
N ARG A 242 27.96 15.14 -7.09
CA ARG A 242 28.15 15.00 -8.53
C ARG A 242 28.50 13.58 -8.94
N ALA A 243 29.36 12.89 -8.18
CA ALA A 243 29.66 11.49 -8.43
C ALA A 243 28.41 10.61 -8.29
N ALA A 244 27.60 10.86 -7.24
CA ALA A 244 26.33 10.16 -7.04
C ALA A 244 25.31 10.44 -8.15
N ALA A 245 25.18 11.70 -8.59
CA ALA A 245 24.30 12.10 -9.67
C ALA A 245 24.71 11.47 -11.01
N LEU A 246 26.02 11.42 -11.31
CA LEU A 246 26.52 10.74 -12.50
C LEU A 246 26.22 9.23 -12.46
N GLU A 247 26.34 8.61 -11.29
CA GLU A 247 25.97 7.20 -11.11
C GLU A 247 24.47 6.95 -11.26
N GLU A 248 23.62 7.83 -10.70
CA GLU A 248 22.16 7.78 -10.89
C GLU A 248 21.80 7.91 -12.38
N LYS A 249 22.42 8.85 -13.10
CA LYS A 249 22.27 9.00 -14.56
C LYS A 249 22.68 7.73 -15.32
N LYS A 250 23.80 7.10 -14.97
CA LYS A 250 24.22 5.82 -15.59
C LYS A 250 23.21 4.71 -15.34
N ASN A 251 22.69 4.63 -14.13
CA ASN A 251 21.66 3.66 -13.78
C ASN A 251 20.36 3.91 -14.55
N GLU A 252 19.94 5.15 -14.71
CA GLU A 252 18.76 5.52 -15.50
C GLU A 252 18.90 5.12 -16.98
N VAL A 253 20.01 5.47 -17.62
CA VAL A 253 20.27 5.08 -19.02
C VAL A 253 20.32 3.57 -19.19
N THR A 254 20.95 2.86 -18.26
CA THR A 254 21.00 1.38 -18.27
C THR A 254 19.60 0.78 -18.09
N ASN A 255 18.83 1.31 -17.13
CA ASN A 255 17.46 0.86 -16.87
C ASN A 255 16.54 1.12 -18.07
N GLU A 256 16.71 2.23 -18.77
CA GLU A 256 15.94 2.55 -19.97
C GLU A 256 16.27 1.59 -21.12
N MET A 257 17.56 1.33 -21.38
CA MET A 257 18.01 0.36 -22.38
C MET A 257 17.50 -1.06 -22.09
N LEU A 258 17.45 -1.45 -20.81
CA LEU A 258 16.86 -2.71 -20.38
C LEU A 258 15.34 -2.72 -20.60
N ARG A 259 14.65 -1.63 -20.23
CA ARG A 259 13.20 -1.47 -20.40
C ARG A 259 12.78 -1.54 -21.87
N GLU A 260 13.51 -0.89 -22.77
CA GLU A 260 13.28 -0.99 -24.22
C GLU A 260 13.46 -2.42 -24.74
N GLY A 261 14.39 -3.16 -24.14
CA GLY A 261 14.53 -4.61 -24.31
C GLY A 261 13.27 -5.37 -23.93
N PHE A 262 12.91 -5.29 -22.64
CA PHE A 262 11.77 -6.00 -22.06
C PHE A 262 10.41 -5.54 -22.59
N ALA A 263 10.31 -4.35 -23.19
CA ALA A 263 9.08 -3.90 -23.84
C ALA A 263 8.69 -4.82 -25.02
N LYS A 264 9.66 -5.49 -25.65
CA LYS A 264 9.43 -6.51 -26.69
C LYS A 264 9.29 -7.92 -26.12
N ASP A 265 9.86 -8.11 -24.93
CA ASP A 265 10.26 -9.37 -24.34
C ASP A 265 9.65 -9.49 -22.94
N GLN A 266 8.45 -10.08 -22.86
CA GLN A 266 7.60 -9.99 -21.67
C GLN A 266 8.17 -10.81 -20.51
N ALA A 267 8.53 -10.14 -19.41
CA ALA A 267 8.76 -10.80 -18.13
C ALA A 267 7.42 -11.10 -17.44
N ILE A 268 7.19 -12.35 -17.06
CA ILE A 268 6.01 -12.78 -16.32
C ILE A 268 6.41 -12.93 -14.85
N LEU A 269 5.71 -12.24 -13.95
CA LEU A 269 5.90 -12.38 -12.51
C LEU A 269 4.95 -13.46 -11.98
N ASN A 270 5.51 -14.52 -11.42
CA ASN A 270 4.78 -15.63 -10.80
C ASN A 270 4.62 -15.44 -9.29
N MET A 271 4.57 -14.18 -8.85
CA MET A 271 4.38 -13.78 -7.46
C MET A 271 3.20 -12.81 -7.35
N ALA A 272 2.24 -13.15 -6.50
CA ALA A 272 1.02 -12.38 -6.32
C ALA A 272 1.27 -11.19 -5.40
N LEU A 273 0.74 -10.03 -5.76
CA LEU A 273 0.74 -8.86 -4.89
C LEU A 273 -0.15 -9.13 -3.67
N PRO A 274 0.35 -9.00 -2.42
CA PRO A 274 -0.50 -9.14 -1.25
C PRO A 274 -1.61 -8.07 -1.24
N SER A 275 -2.86 -8.53 -1.20
CA SER A 275 -4.05 -7.68 -1.10
C SER A 275 -4.64 -7.72 0.31
N VAL A 276 -5.10 -6.58 0.80
CA VAL A 276 -5.71 -6.43 2.12
C VAL A 276 -7.19 -6.12 2.01
N LYS A 277 -8.05 -7.04 2.45
CA LYS A 277 -9.49 -6.79 2.58
C LYS A 277 -9.84 -6.53 4.04
N ILE A 278 -9.44 -5.37 4.56
CA ILE A 278 -9.79 -4.98 5.93
C ILE A 278 -11.10 -4.21 5.94
N SER A 279 -12.02 -4.60 6.81
CA SER A 279 -13.20 -3.80 7.11
C SER A 279 -12.87 -2.89 8.27
N LEU A 280 -12.55 -1.64 7.96
CA LEU A 280 -12.35 -0.64 9.00
C LEU A 280 -13.70 -0.22 9.56
N ASN A 281 -13.81 -0.15 10.89
CA ASN A 281 -14.99 0.42 11.53
C ASN A 281 -15.18 1.88 11.08
N SER A 282 -16.40 2.39 11.17
CA SER A 282 -16.74 3.79 10.85
C SER A 282 -16.91 4.65 12.09
N GLU A 283 -16.72 4.10 13.29
CA GLU A 283 -16.95 4.81 14.54
C GLU A 283 -15.88 5.88 14.75
N TRP A 284 -16.29 7.10 15.11
CA TRP A 284 -15.44 8.27 15.37
C TRP A 284 -14.50 8.69 14.23
N VAL A 285 -14.71 8.16 13.02
CA VAL A 285 -13.93 8.57 11.84
C VAL A 285 -14.30 9.99 11.44
N VAL A 286 -13.29 10.78 11.07
CA VAL A 286 -13.53 12.16 10.60
C VAL A 286 -13.31 12.23 9.09
N PRO A 287 -14.37 12.39 8.27
CA PRO A 287 -14.24 12.53 6.82
C PRO A 287 -13.79 13.95 6.44
N TYR A 288 -12.89 14.08 5.47
CA TYR A 288 -12.49 15.36 4.86
C TYR A 288 -13.52 15.88 3.86
N ASN A 289 -14.11 14.97 3.09
CA ASN A 289 -15.06 15.27 2.04
C ASN A 289 -16.19 14.23 2.00
N GLU A 290 -17.33 14.65 1.45
CA GLU A 290 -18.47 13.77 1.21
C GLU A 290 -18.39 13.17 -0.20
N ALA A 291 -17.91 11.93 -0.29
CA ALA A 291 -17.77 11.20 -1.55
C ALA A 291 -18.10 9.71 -1.37
N PRO A 292 -19.37 9.34 -1.11
CA PRO A 292 -19.76 7.99 -0.70
C PRO A 292 -19.56 6.89 -1.75
N ASN A 293 -19.27 7.26 -3.00
CA ASN A 293 -18.96 6.31 -4.08
C ASN A 293 -17.48 6.36 -4.50
N ALA A 294 -16.64 7.12 -3.80
CA ALA A 294 -15.23 7.25 -4.11
C ALA A 294 -14.40 6.17 -3.41
N LEU A 295 -13.13 6.02 -3.82
CA LEU A 295 -12.18 5.18 -3.11
C LEU A 295 -11.96 5.74 -1.70
N THR A 296 -12.21 4.94 -0.67
CA THR A 296 -11.94 5.36 0.70
C THR A 296 -10.44 5.34 0.97
N VAL A 297 -9.92 6.43 1.54
CA VAL A 297 -8.53 6.60 1.95
C VAL A 297 -8.50 6.93 3.44
N ASP A 298 -8.20 5.94 4.27
CA ASP A 298 -8.11 6.08 5.73
C ASP A 298 -6.68 6.39 6.16
N VAL A 299 -6.50 7.50 6.87
CA VAL A 299 -5.20 7.93 7.41
C VAL A 299 -5.21 7.78 8.92
N PHE A 300 -4.23 7.03 9.43
CA PHE A 300 -3.89 6.93 10.84
C PHE A 300 -2.65 7.77 11.09
N GLY A 301 -2.79 8.87 11.83
CA GLY A 301 -1.67 9.77 12.11
C GLY A 301 -2.02 10.91 13.06
N ASN A 302 -1.23 11.97 13.03
CA ASN A 302 -1.47 13.18 13.82
C ASN A 302 -1.03 14.43 13.07
N PHE A 303 -1.30 15.60 13.65
CA PHE A 303 -1.02 16.88 13.01
C PHE A 303 0.38 17.45 13.30
N ILE A 304 1.19 16.76 14.11
CA ILE A 304 2.46 17.28 14.62
C ILE A 304 3.65 16.62 13.91
N ASN A 305 3.61 15.29 13.76
CA ASN A 305 4.65 14.51 13.12
C ASN A 305 4.79 14.92 11.64
N GLN A 306 6.03 15.22 11.22
CA GLN A 306 6.33 15.74 9.88
C GLN A 306 5.77 14.86 8.76
N ALA A 307 6.02 13.54 8.80
CA ALA A 307 5.54 12.61 7.78
C ALA A 307 4.01 12.61 7.66
N SER A 308 3.32 12.66 8.80
CA SER A 308 1.85 12.72 8.84
C SER A 308 1.33 14.03 8.28
N ARG A 309 1.98 15.16 8.60
CA ARG A 309 1.65 16.49 8.06
C ARG A 309 1.77 16.54 6.53
N GLU A 310 2.91 16.11 6.00
CA GLU A 310 3.19 16.10 4.56
C GLU A 310 2.19 15.20 3.81
N THR A 311 1.91 14.02 4.36
CA THR A 311 0.93 13.09 3.80
C THR A 311 -0.48 13.68 3.80
N LEU A 312 -0.92 14.28 4.92
CA LEU A 312 -2.24 14.90 5.00
C LEU A 312 -2.37 16.06 4.00
N LEU A 313 -1.37 16.95 3.92
CA LEU A 313 -1.39 18.07 2.98
C LEU A 313 -1.48 17.59 1.52
N SER A 314 -0.71 16.56 1.15
CA SER A 314 -0.73 15.99 -0.19
C SER A 314 -2.09 15.34 -0.51
N LEU A 315 -2.63 14.52 0.39
CA LEU A 315 -3.93 13.87 0.20
C LEU A 315 -5.09 14.88 0.15
N MET A 316 -5.05 15.92 0.98
CA MET A 316 -6.05 16.99 0.96
C MET A 316 -6.00 17.76 -0.36
N HIS A 317 -4.80 18.10 -0.85
CA HIS A 317 -4.64 18.72 -2.16
C HIS A 317 -5.16 17.83 -3.30
N TYR A 318 -4.86 16.52 -3.24
CA TYR A 318 -5.36 15.55 -4.20
C TYR A 318 -6.90 15.49 -4.21
N VAL A 319 -7.52 15.41 -3.03
CA VAL A 319 -9.00 15.36 -2.90
C VAL A 319 -9.63 16.68 -3.34
N ASP A 320 -9.05 17.82 -2.99
CA ASP A 320 -9.54 19.14 -3.45
C ASP A 320 -9.52 19.23 -4.98
N SER A 321 -8.50 18.64 -5.62
CA SER A 321 -8.37 18.58 -7.08
C SER A 321 -9.22 17.49 -7.74
N HIS A 322 -9.57 16.44 -6.99
CA HIS A 322 -10.29 15.25 -7.48
C HIS A 322 -11.38 14.76 -6.52
N PRO A 323 -12.39 15.59 -6.18
CA PRO A 323 -13.31 15.33 -5.07
C PRO A 323 -14.21 14.11 -5.26
N GLN A 324 -14.31 13.59 -6.48
CA GLN A 324 -15.10 12.40 -6.82
C GLN A 324 -14.28 11.10 -6.88
N LYS A 325 -12.94 11.19 -6.81
CA LYS A 325 -12.05 10.01 -6.93
C LYS A 325 -11.76 9.36 -5.58
N ALA A 326 -11.59 10.16 -4.52
CA ALA A 326 -11.27 9.68 -3.19
C ALA A 326 -12.12 10.32 -2.09
N GLN A 327 -12.42 9.53 -1.05
CA GLN A 327 -12.95 10.00 0.23
C GLN A 327 -11.87 9.86 1.29
N LEU A 328 -11.30 10.99 1.72
CA LEU A 328 -10.29 11.00 2.77
C LEU A 328 -10.96 10.93 4.15
N ARG A 329 -10.47 10.03 4.99
CA ARG A 329 -10.93 9.77 6.35
C ARG A 329 -9.74 9.77 7.30
N PHE A 330 -9.92 10.27 8.51
CA PHE A 330 -8.82 10.43 9.46
C PHE A 330 -9.12 9.84 10.84
N ARG A 331 -8.07 9.25 11.42
CA ARG A 331 -8.03 8.72 12.79
C ARG A 331 -6.72 9.13 13.45
N PHE A 332 -6.81 9.48 14.73
CA PHE A 332 -5.64 9.83 15.51
C PHE A 332 -4.78 8.60 15.79
N TYR A 333 -3.48 8.67 15.49
CA TYR A 333 -2.47 7.68 15.85
C TYR A 333 -1.12 8.37 16.11
N TYR A 334 -0.42 7.90 17.16
CA TYR A 334 0.92 8.35 17.49
C TYR A 334 1.67 7.35 18.38
N LEU A 335 2.95 7.11 18.05
CA LEU A 335 3.78 6.04 18.63
C LEU A 335 4.35 6.32 20.02
N ASP A 336 4.44 7.58 20.37
CA ASP A 336 4.67 8.02 21.74
C ASP A 336 3.45 8.86 22.08
N ARG A 337 3.06 8.93 23.35
CA ARG A 337 1.91 9.74 23.78
C ARG A 337 2.37 11.10 24.34
N PRO A 338 3.16 11.94 23.61
CA PRO A 338 3.59 13.22 24.12
C PRO A 338 2.35 14.08 24.38
N VAL A 339 2.45 14.94 25.37
CA VAL A 339 1.32 15.72 25.89
C VAL A 339 0.69 16.57 24.78
N GLU A 340 1.51 17.04 23.83
CA GLU A 340 1.13 17.83 22.69
C GLU A 340 0.18 17.09 21.75
N ASN A 341 0.44 15.82 21.43
CA ASN A 341 -0.43 15.03 20.56
C ASN A 341 -1.81 14.83 21.20
N LYS A 342 -1.85 14.55 22.52
CA LYS A 342 -3.12 14.44 23.26
C LYS A 342 -3.87 15.76 23.26
N MET A 343 -3.17 16.85 23.57
CA MET A 343 -3.72 18.19 23.59
C MET A 343 -4.35 18.57 22.25
N VAL A 344 -3.61 18.41 21.15
CA VAL A 344 -4.08 18.75 19.80
C VAL A 344 -5.23 17.86 19.35
N SER A 345 -5.18 16.55 19.64
CA SER A 345 -6.25 15.62 19.27
C SER A 345 -7.53 15.84 20.07
N GLU A 346 -7.45 16.09 21.38
CA GLU A 346 -8.61 16.44 22.20
C GLU A 346 -9.21 17.80 21.77
N ALA A 347 -8.38 18.80 21.47
CA ALA A 347 -8.83 20.09 20.94
C ALA A 347 -9.57 19.95 19.61
N ALA A 348 -9.02 19.16 18.67
CA ALA A 348 -9.63 18.90 17.39
C ALA A 348 -11.01 18.23 17.53
N MET A 349 -11.16 17.28 18.45
CA MET A 349 -12.47 16.66 18.69
C MET A 349 -13.47 17.58 19.38
N CYS A 350 -13.02 18.48 20.27
CA CYS A 350 -13.87 19.55 20.82
C CYS A 350 -14.34 20.54 19.75
N ILE A 351 -13.55 20.75 18.70
CA ILE A 351 -13.92 21.56 17.54
C ILE A 351 -14.94 20.80 16.68
N TYR A 352 -14.68 19.51 16.41
CA TYR A 352 -15.59 18.63 15.67
C TYR A 352 -16.99 18.55 16.30
N ASP A 353 -17.07 18.51 17.63
CA ASP A 353 -18.33 18.50 18.40
C ASP A 353 -19.20 19.73 18.13
N GLN A 354 -18.58 20.90 17.98
CA GLN A 354 -19.28 22.14 17.70
C GLN A 354 -19.61 22.27 16.21
N ASP A 355 -18.63 22.00 15.35
CA ASP A 355 -18.79 22.05 13.91
C ASP A 355 -17.82 21.06 13.22
N PRO A 356 -18.32 19.95 12.66
CA PRO A 356 -17.53 19.00 11.90
C PRO A 356 -16.75 19.64 10.74
N ALA A 357 -17.27 20.70 10.11
CA ALA A 357 -16.59 21.38 9.00
C ALA A 357 -15.32 22.11 9.47
N GLN A 358 -15.29 22.58 10.72
CA GLN A 358 -14.16 23.33 11.27
C GLN A 358 -13.01 22.45 11.76
N PHE A 359 -13.23 21.15 11.92
CA PHE A 359 -12.17 20.20 12.24
C PHE A 359 -11.01 20.28 11.25
N TRP A 360 -11.30 20.36 9.95
CA TRP A 360 -10.27 20.36 8.92
C TRP A 360 -9.62 21.71 8.72
N ALA A 361 -10.32 22.81 8.99
CA ALA A 361 -9.71 24.12 9.08
C ALA A 361 -8.71 24.18 10.25
N PHE A 362 -9.07 23.60 11.41
CA PHE A 362 -8.16 23.42 12.53
C PHE A 362 -6.97 22.52 12.17
N ALA A 363 -7.21 21.37 11.53
CA ALA A 363 -6.16 20.46 11.09
C ALA A 363 -5.17 21.16 10.15
N LYS A 364 -5.66 21.92 9.15
CA LYS A 364 -4.83 22.76 8.25
C LYS A 364 -3.96 23.74 9.04
N ALA A 365 -4.53 24.42 10.04
CA ALA A 365 -3.76 25.33 10.88
C ALA A 365 -2.66 24.59 11.67
N MET A 366 -2.97 23.42 12.25
CA MET A 366 -2.01 22.64 13.04
C MET A 366 -0.87 22.06 12.19
N VAL A 367 -1.15 21.51 11.01
CA VAL A 367 -0.11 20.91 10.15
C VAL A 367 0.86 21.94 9.55
N LEU A 368 0.47 23.22 9.55
CA LEU A 368 1.31 24.34 9.10
C LEU A 368 2.16 24.93 10.23
N LEU A 369 1.91 24.58 11.50
CA LEU A 369 2.76 24.98 12.61
C LEU A 369 4.12 24.28 12.50
N SER A 370 5.17 25.02 12.83
CA SER A 370 6.54 24.52 12.90
C SER A 370 7.07 24.61 14.32
N GLY A 371 8.00 23.72 14.68
CA GLY A 371 8.58 23.66 16.02
C GLY A 371 7.65 23.05 17.07
N GLN A 372 7.88 23.41 18.33
CA GLN A 372 7.10 22.90 19.46
C GLN A 372 5.70 23.50 19.47
N ILE A 373 4.68 22.66 19.63
CA ILE A 373 3.28 23.08 19.71
C ILE A 373 2.93 23.47 21.15
N LEU A 374 2.55 24.72 21.35
CA LEU A 374 2.14 25.26 22.63
C LEU A 374 0.62 25.36 22.75
N GLU A 375 0.08 25.18 23.96
CA GLU A 375 -1.36 25.28 24.23
C GLU A 375 -1.96 26.62 23.73
N ALA A 376 -1.22 27.72 23.87
CA ALA A 376 -1.67 29.02 23.39
C ALA A 376 -1.88 29.06 21.86
N GLN A 377 -1.06 28.34 21.08
CA GLN A 377 -1.22 28.24 19.63
C GLN A 377 -2.44 27.40 19.27
N VAL A 378 -2.70 26.32 20.00
CA VAL A 378 -3.89 25.47 19.85
C VAL A 378 -5.16 26.29 20.12
N HIS A 379 -5.19 27.05 21.22
CA HIS A 379 -6.31 27.93 21.55
C HIS A 379 -6.51 29.03 20.52
N LYS A 380 -5.42 29.67 20.06
CA LYS A 380 -5.50 30.71 19.04
C LYS A 380 -6.09 30.17 17.73
N ALA A 381 -5.64 29.00 17.29
CA ALA A 381 -6.18 28.36 16.10
C ALA A 381 -7.66 28.00 16.25
N ALA A 382 -8.11 27.58 17.43
CA ALA A 382 -9.54 27.33 17.70
C ALA A 382 -10.38 28.62 17.72
N GLU A 383 -9.85 29.70 18.31
CA GLU A 383 -10.49 31.02 18.36
C GLU A 383 -10.68 31.62 16.95
N ASP A 384 -9.68 31.46 16.08
CA ASP A 384 -9.70 31.98 14.70
C ASP A 384 -10.76 31.33 13.80
N LEU A 385 -11.33 30.19 14.20
CA LEU A 385 -12.40 29.51 13.47
C LEU A 385 -13.78 30.13 13.71
N GLY A 386 -13.90 31.09 14.63
CA GLY A 386 -15.17 31.75 14.93
C GLY A 386 -16.19 30.89 15.70
N LEU A 387 -15.71 29.83 16.36
CA LEU A 387 -16.52 28.95 17.22
C LEU A 387 -16.82 29.61 18.58
N ASP A 388 -17.72 29.02 19.39
CA ASP A 388 -17.90 29.44 20.77
C ASP A 388 -16.66 29.07 21.60
N PHE A 389 -15.75 30.04 21.72
CA PHE A 389 -14.48 29.84 22.42
C PHE A 389 -14.66 29.46 23.90
N LYS A 390 -15.75 29.89 24.55
CA LYS A 390 -16.03 29.53 25.94
C LYS A 390 -16.47 28.07 26.04
N ALA A 391 -17.35 27.61 25.14
CA ALA A 391 -17.75 26.21 25.04
C ALA A 391 -16.54 25.32 24.71
N TYR A 392 -15.72 25.73 23.74
CA TYR A 392 -14.47 25.06 23.38
C TYR A 392 -13.54 24.89 24.59
N LYS A 393 -13.20 25.97 25.31
CA LYS A 393 -12.31 25.87 26.48
C LYS A 393 -12.88 24.96 27.56
N LYS A 394 -14.19 24.99 27.79
CA LYS A 394 -14.85 24.07 28.73
C LYS A 394 -14.67 22.62 28.31
N CYS A 395 -14.90 22.31 27.04
CA CYS A 395 -14.69 20.97 26.48
C CYS A 395 -13.23 20.52 26.66
N PHE A 396 -12.29 21.36 26.20
CA PHE A 396 -10.86 21.08 26.23
C PHE A 396 -10.35 20.81 27.66
N TYR A 397 -10.62 21.71 28.61
CA TYR A 397 -10.15 21.52 29.99
C TYR A 397 -10.86 20.40 30.75
N SER A 398 -12.08 20.04 30.36
CA SER A 398 -12.76 18.87 30.95
C SER A 398 -12.17 17.53 30.50
N GLY A 399 -11.40 17.52 29.40
CA GLY A 399 -10.93 16.29 28.77
C GLY A 399 -12.07 15.44 28.21
N GLY A 400 -13.18 16.07 27.78
CA GLY A 400 -14.40 15.39 27.35
C GLY A 400 -14.18 14.36 26.23
N TYR A 401 -13.18 14.59 25.37
CA TYR A 401 -12.84 13.73 24.23
C TYR A 401 -11.66 12.77 24.47
N ARG A 402 -11.13 12.69 25.69
CA ARG A 402 -10.02 11.77 26.02
C ARG A 402 -10.32 10.32 25.69
N LYS A 403 -11.55 9.87 25.95
CA LYS A 403 -11.98 8.49 25.65
C LYS A 403 -12.07 8.21 24.15
N VAL A 404 -12.49 9.20 23.36
CA VAL A 404 -12.56 9.08 21.90
C VAL A 404 -11.17 9.00 21.29
N VAL A 405 -10.24 9.85 21.75
CA VAL A 405 -8.84 9.78 21.32
C VAL A 405 -8.21 8.46 21.73
N ALA A 406 -8.44 8.00 22.97
CA ALA A 406 -7.98 6.68 23.42
C ALA A 406 -8.53 5.55 22.54
N TYR A 407 -9.82 5.61 22.19
CA TYR A 407 -10.44 4.66 21.28
C TYR A 407 -9.75 4.63 19.89
N HIS A 408 -9.39 5.78 19.32
CA HIS A 408 -8.64 5.80 18.06
C HIS A 408 -7.29 5.09 18.17
N LEU A 409 -6.55 5.35 19.25
CA LEU A 409 -5.25 4.73 19.50
C LEU A 409 -5.39 3.22 19.70
N ASP A 410 -6.30 2.81 20.58
CA ASP A 410 -6.52 1.40 20.92
C ASP A 410 -7.03 0.62 19.71
N TYR A 411 -7.93 1.21 18.91
CA TYR A 411 -8.40 0.61 17.66
C TYR A 411 -7.27 0.47 16.63
N ALA A 412 -6.48 1.52 16.41
CA ALA A 412 -5.34 1.48 15.51
C ALA A 412 -4.32 0.41 15.94
N GLU A 413 -4.00 0.34 17.23
CA GLU A 413 -3.12 -0.68 17.78
C GLU A 413 -3.70 -2.10 17.59
N HIS A 414 -5.00 -2.27 17.82
CA HIS A 414 -5.71 -3.54 17.68
C HIS A 414 -5.66 -4.07 16.24
N ILE A 415 -5.90 -3.22 15.25
CA ILE A 415 -5.85 -3.60 13.84
C ILE A 415 -4.43 -3.66 13.28
N GLY A 416 -3.39 -3.48 14.09
CA GLY A 416 -2.00 -3.60 13.67
C GLY A 416 -1.41 -2.34 12.99
N VAL A 417 -1.94 -1.14 13.25
CA VAL A 417 -1.20 0.08 12.93
C VAL A 417 0.03 0.16 13.84
N ARG A 418 1.21 0.38 13.24
CA ARG A 418 2.49 0.36 13.96
C ARG A 418 3.39 1.55 13.62
N ALA A 419 2.99 2.42 12.71
CA ALA A 419 3.74 3.63 12.39
C ALA A 419 2.81 4.73 11.85
N GLN A 420 3.32 5.95 11.86
CA GLN A 420 2.63 7.15 11.42
C GLN A 420 3.36 7.79 10.23
N PRO A 421 2.64 8.26 9.20
CA PRO A 421 1.25 7.90 8.92
C PRO A 421 1.16 6.43 8.47
N THR A 422 0.03 5.79 8.76
CA THR A 422 -0.39 4.59 8.03
C THR A 422 -1.62 4.97 7.21
N VAL A 423 -1.59 4.69 5.91
CA VAL A 423 -2.69 5.00 4.98
C VAL A 423 -3.23 3.70 4.41
N VAL A 424 -4.54 3.51 4.49
CA VAL A 424 -5.24 2.32 3.97
C VAL A 424 -6.20 2.78 2.88
N PHE A 425 -6.09 2.19 1.69
CA PHE A 425 -6.96 2.52 0.56
C PHE A 425 -7.12 1.30 -0.35
N GLY A 426 -8.34 1.02 -0.76
CA GLY A 426 -8.64 -0.17 -1.58
C GLY A 426 -8.13 -1.44 -0.89
N GLU A 427 -7.27 -2.19 -1.59
CA GLU A 427 -6.61 -3.37 -1.03
C GLU A 427 -5.15 -3.13 -0.60
N GLN A 428 -4.75 -1.86 -0.47
CA GLN A 428 -3.38 -1.44 -0.19
C GLN A 428 -3.24 -0.83 1.21
N VAL A 429 -2.05 -1.05 1.78
CA VAL A 429 -1.60 -0.42 3.02
C VAL A 429 -0.27 0.24 2.73
N PHE A 430 -0.17 1.50 3.10
CA PHE A 430 1.02 2.32 2.99
C PHE A 430 1.46 2.75 4.39
N VAL A 431 2.75 2.70 4.66
CA VAL A 431 3.30 2.97 6.00
C VAL A 431 4.54 3.88 5.89
N GLY A 432 4.52 5.01 6.60
CA GLY A 432 5.69 5.86 6.81
C GLY A 432 5.90 6.95 5.75
N THR A 433 7.17 7.26 5.48
CA THR A 433 7.62 8.36 4.62
C THR A 433 8.09 7.85 3.26
N THR A 434 7.25 7.95 2.24
CA THR A 434 7.74 8.06 0.85
C THR A 434 7.48 9.48 0.38
N GLN A 435 8.04 9.84 -0.79
CA GLN A 435 7.64 11.08 -1.42
C GLN A 435 6.13 11.03 -1.64
N SER A 436 5.42 12.09 -1.25
CA SER A 436 3.96 12.10 -1.24
C SER A 436 3.35 11.91 -2.65
N GLY A 437 4.12 12.17 -3.71
CA GLY A 437 3.79 11.86 -5.09
C GLY A 437 3.59 10.36 -5.35
N ASP A 438 4.39 9.49 -4.74
CA ASP A 438 4.27 8.03 -4.92
C ASP A 438 2.93 7.53 -4.38
N LEU A 439 2.50 8.04 -3.22
CA LEU A 439 1.24 7.67 -2.61
C LEU A 439 0.04 8.09 -3.47
N VAL A 440 0.05 9.32 -3.99
CA VAL A 440 -1.01 9.81 -4.89
C VAL A 440 -1.07 8.94 -6.15
N GLN A 441 0.07 8.63 -6.74
CA GLN A 441 0.12 7.76 -7.92
C GLN A 441 -0.41 6.35 -7.59
N MET A 442 -0.09 5.80 -6.42
CA MET A 442 -0.65 4.53 -5.96
C MET A 442 -2.17 4.58 -5.81
N ILE A 443 -2.73 5.67 -5.27
CA ILE A 443 -4.18 5.89 -5.16
C ILE A 443 -4.83 5.98 -6.54
N GLU A 444 -4.20 6.66 -7.50
CA GLU A 444 -4.72 6.76 -8.88
C GLU A 444 -4.67 5.43 -9.63
N ASN A 445 -3.63 4.63 -9.39
CA ASN A 445 -3.44 3.32 -9.98
C ASN A 445 -4.34 2.24 -9.37
N GLU A 446 -4.80 2.44 -8.14
CA GLU A 446 -5.80 1.59 -7.52
C GLU A 446 -7.11 1.80 -8.29
N LYS A 447 -7.33 0.94 -9.30
CA LYS A 447 -8.51 0.94 -10.15
C LYS A 447 -9.70 1.02 -9.22
N VAL A 448 -10.41 2.14 -9.29
CA VAL A 448 -11.69 2.39 -8.64
C VAL A 448 -12.62 1.24 -9.05
N LEU A 449 -12.63 0.16 -8.27
CA LEU A 449 -13.63 -0.91 -8.28
C LEU A 449 -14.92 -0.35 -7.69
N VAL A 450 -15.33 0.84 -8.13
CA VAL A 450 -16.76 1.15 -8.15
C VAL A 450 -17.31 0.19 -9.17
N LYS A 451 -17.82 -0.95 -8.68
CA LYS A 451 -18.67 -1.83 -9.49
C LYS A 451 -19.63 -0.88 -10.21
N PRO A 452 -19.54 -0.72 -11.54
CA PRO A 452 -20.44 0.17 -12.23
C PRO A 452 -21.84 -0.33 -11.89
N LYS A 453 -22.70 0.56 -11.37
CA LYS A 453 -24.11 0.24 -11.11
C LYS A 453 -24.60 -0.56 -12.32
N GLY A 454 -24.99 -1.82 -12.08
CA GLY A 454 -25.34 -2.74 -13.15
C GLY A 454 -26.33 -2.09 -14.09
N LEU A 455 -26.37 -2.51 -15.36
CA LEU A 455 -27.25 -1.94 -16.40
C LEU A 455 -28.69 -1.75 -15.90
N TRP A 456 -29.15 -2.67 -15.05
CA TRP A 456 -30.41 -2.64 -14.31
C TRP A 456 -30.55 -1.50 -13.29
N GLN A 457 -29.53 -1.21 -12.47
CA GLN A 457 -29.56 -0.10 -11.51
C GLN A 457 -29.43 1.27 -12.22
N ARG A 458 -28.70 1.34 -13.34
CA ARG A 458 -28.68 2.52 -14.22
C ARG A 458 -30.04 2.75 -14.89
N PHE A 459 -30.69 1.68 -15.32
CA PHE A 459 -32.05 1.74 -15.86
C PHE A 459 -33.05 2.20 -14.80
N ILE A 460 -33.03 1.64 -13.58
CA ILE A 460 -33.89 2.08 -12.47
C ILE A 460 -33.66 3.56 -12.13
N ALA A 461 -32.40 4.01 -12.07
CA ALA A 461 -32.11 5.42 -11.80
C ALA A 461 -32.63 6.35 -12.90
N LYS A 462 -32.52 5.94 -14.17
CA LYS A 462 -33.02 6.68 -15.33
C LYS A 462 -34.55 6.68 -15.44
N VAL A 463 -35.20 5.58 -15.05
CA VAL A 463 -36.66 5.49 -14.95
C VAL A 463 -37.18 6.32 -13.78
N ARG A 464 -36.52 6.30 -12.62
CA ARG A 464 -36.86 7.19 -11.48
C ARG A 464 -36.70 8.67 -11.82
N SER A 465 -35.69 9.06 -12.60
CA SER A 465 -35.55 10.46 -13.03
C SER A 465 -36.59 10.88 -14.06
N TRP A 466 -37.16 9.92 -14.81
CA TRP A 466 -38.24 10.16 -15.77
C TRP A 466 -39.63 10.25 -15.12
N LEU A 467 -39.82 9.61 -13.96
CA LEU A 467 -41.08 9.60 -13.22
C LEU A 467 -41.22 10.78 -12.23
N ASN A 468 -40.15 11.55 -12.02
CA ASN A 468 -40.13 12.74 -11.16
C ASN A 468 -40.08 14.07 -11.96
N TYR A 469 -40.54 14.05 -13.22
CA TYR A 469 -40.81 15.25 -14.03
C TYR A 469 -42.25 15.27 -14.51
#